data_AF-A0A1F5WP18-F1
#
_entry.id   AF-A0A1F5WP18-F1
#
_cell.length_a   1.000
_cell.length_b   1.000
_cell.length_c   1.000
_cell.angle_alpha   90.00
_cell.angle_beta   90.00
_cell.angle_gamma   90.00
#
_symmetry.space_group_name_H-M   'P 1'
#
loop_
_entity.id
_entity.type
_entity.pdbx_description
1 polymer ?
#
loop_
_entity_poly.entity_id
_entity_poly.type
_entity_poly.pdbx_seq_one_letter_code
_entity_poly.pdbx_strand_id
1 'polypeptide(L)'
;MPPTCVGGFLLAFNNLGGGKKMANDLKIALPAEDDVIRRIQYWKFQIKQHQEKDPEFVWRMHPFAFGNFTTQWDYRFIFKQYRSQVDQFDGHKLVLFPVLFEPKDNLVTARQFLLTLAKEQIPVVAKFPDKEFANNLCDLVVHEIE
;
A
#
# COMPACT_ATOMS: atom_id res chain seq x y z
N MET A 1 -30.27 33.35 9.66
CA MET A 1 -29.31 32.26 9.40
C MET A 1 -29.69 31.61 8.09
N PRO A 2 -28.86 31.65 7.04
CA PRO A 2 -29.12 30.85 5.84
C PRO A 2 -28.64 29.39 6.07
N PRO A 3 -29.25 28.39 5.40
CA PRO A 3 -28.93 26.98 5.59
C PRO A 3 -27.61 26.60 4.91
N THR A 4 -26.87 25.70 5.58
CA THR A 4 -25.63 25.07 5.11
C THR A 4 -25.93 24.10 3.97
N CYS A 5 -25.30 24.31 2.81
CA CYS A 5 -25.32 23.36 1.71
C CYS A 5 -24.61 22.06 2.11
N VAL A 6 -25.40 21.02 2.39
CA VAL A 6 -24.98 19.62 2.30
C VAL A 6 -25.36 19.14 0.90
N GLY A 7 -24.39 18.69 0.11
CA GLY A 7 -24.69 17.95 -1.12
C GLY A 7 -23.66 18.12 -2.23
N GLY A 8 -23.04 17.00 -2.60
CA GLY A 8 -22.55 16.79 -3.96
C GLY A 8 -21.05 16.99 -4.18
N PHE A 9 -20.25 15.99 -3.83
CA PHE A 9 -18.99 15.74 -4.53
C PHE A 9 -19.05 14.35 -5.18
N LEU A 10 -19.96 14.22 -6.14
CA LEU A 10 -19.96 13.16 -7.15
C LEU A 10 -20.07 13.85 -8.51
N LEU A 11 -18.92 14.24 -9.06
CA LEU A 11 -18.76 14.56 -10.48
C LEU A 11 -17.57 13.73 -10.95
N ALA A 12 -17.85 12.56 -11.53
CA ALA A 12 -18.03 12.36 -12.97
C ALA A 12 -16.69 12.02 -13.65
N PHE A 13 -16.29 10.75 -13.54
CA PHE A 13 -15.34 10.13 -14.46
C PHE A 13 -16.10 9.17 -15.37
N ASN A 14 -16.81 9.72 -16.34
CA ASN A 14 -17.22 8.97 -17.52
C ASN A 14 -16.66 9.67 -18.75
N ASN A 15 -15.95 8.87 -19.54
CA ASN A 15 -15.30 9.17 -20.81
C ASN A 15 -13.91 9.82 -20.73
N LEU A 16 -12.87 9.00 -20.91
CA LEU A 16 -11.97 9.08 -22.06
C LEU A 16 -11.00 7.89 -22.05
N GLY A 17 -10.93 7.18 -23.17
CA GLY A 17 -10.18 5.94 -23.33
C GLY A 17 -8.65 6.10 -23.30
N GLY A 18 -8.01 4.93 -23.27
CA GLY A 18 -6.57 4.76 -23.40
C GLY A 18 -5.91 4.41 -22.07
N GLY A 19 -5.81 3.11 -21.78
CA GLY A 19 -5.23 2.52 -20.56
C GLY A 19 -3.75 2.82 -20.28
N LYS A 20 -3.18 3.89 -20.87
CA LYS A 20 -1.88 4.45 -20.52
C LYS A 20 -1.96 5.81 -19.78
N LYS A 21 -3.08 6.54 -19.85
CA LYS A 21 -3.21 7.86 -19.19
C LYS A 21 -3.53 7.76 -17.69
N MET A 22 -4.43 6.85 -17.31
CA MET A 22 -4.92 6.72 -15.93
C MET A 22 -3.82 6.43 -14.89
N ALA A 23 -2.75 5.71 -15.25
CA ALA A 23 -1.72 5.33 -14.29
C ALA A 23 -0.90 6.52 -13.74
N ASN A 24 -0.73 7.55 -14.57
CA ASN A 24 -0.04 8.77 -14.15
C ASN A 24 -0.98 9.70 -13.39
N ASP A 25 -2.25 9.73 -13.77
CA ASP A 25 -3.25 10.60 -13.14
C ASP A 25 -3.48 10.23 -11.66
N LEU A 26 -3.48 8.94 -11.31
CA LEU A 26 -3.71 8.52 -9.92
C LEU A 26 -2.53 8.85 -8.99
N LYS A 27 -1.28 8.69 -9.46
CA LYS A 27 -0.10 9.06 -8.68
C LYS A 27 0.01 10.56 -8.46
N ILE A 28 -0.47 11.35 -9.43
CA ILE A 28 -0.53 12.81 -9.32
C ILE A 28 -1.68 13.23 -8.38
N ALA A 29 -2.84 12.58 -8.46
CA ALA A 29 -4.00 12.89 -7.62
C ALA A 29 -3.80 12.47 -6.16
N LEU A 30 -3.10 11.36 -5.93
CA LEU A 30 -2.77 10.83 -4.59
C LEU A 30 -1.25 10.60 -4.50
N PRO A 31 -0.45 11.67 -4.40
CA PRO A 31 1.00 11.53 -4.36
C PRO A 31 1.47 10.91 -3.06
N ALA A 32 2.57 10.16 -3.14
CA ALA A 32 3.33 9.77 -1.97
C ALA A 32 4.11 10.97 -1.45
N GLU A 33 4.17 11.14 -0.13
CA GLU A 33 4.98 12.19 0.50
C GLU A 33 6.48 11.86 0.40
N ASP A 34 7.34 12.87 0.38
CA ASP A 34 8.78 12.70 0.16
C ASP A 34 9.46 11.82 1.24
N ASP A 35 8.96 11.86 2.48
CA ASP A 35 9.45 11.01 3.56
C ASP A 35 9.04 9.54 3.36
N VAL A 36 7.79 9.30 2.91
CA VAL A 36 7.29 7.97 2.52
C VAL A 36 8.14 7.39 1.39
N ILE A 37 8.40 8.17 0.34
CA ILE A 37 9.23 7.74 -0.79
C ILE A 37 10.63 7.32 -0.32
N ARG A 38 11.29 8.18 0.47
CA ARG A 38 12.62 7.90 1.01
C ARG A 38 12.65 6.65 1.88
N ARG A 39 11.64 6.45 2.71
CA ARG A 39 11.54 5.28 3.59
C ARG A 39 11.38 3.98 2.79
N ILE A 40 10.54 3.98 1.76
CA ILE A 40 10.37 2.81 0.88
C ILE A 40 11.66 2.49 0.14
N GLN A 41 12.36 3.49 -0.38
CA GLN A 41 13.67 3.31 -1.00
C GLN A 41 14.69 2.74 -0.01
N TYR A 42 14.68 3.21 1.23
CA TYR A 42 15.53 2.67 2.29
C TYR A 42 15.24 1.20 2.58
N TRP A 43 13.96 0.79 2.69
CA TRP A 43 13.63 -0.63 2.88
C TRP A 43 14.03 -1.48 1.68
N LYS A 44 13.82 -1.01 0.45
CA LYS A 44 14.28 -1.69 -0.77
C LYS A 44 15.80 -1.90 -0.73
N PHE A 45 16.53 -0.89 -0.30
CA PHE A 45 17.98 -0.98 -0.13
C PHE A 45 18.37 -2.00 0.95
N GLN A 46 17.74 -1.96 2.12
CA GLN A 46 17.99 -2.90 3.22
C GLN A 46 17.78 -4.36 2.78
N ILE A 47 16.65 -4.66 2.12
CA ILE A 47 16.38 -5.99 1.58
C ILE A 47 17.51 -6.40 0.63
N LYS A 48 17.86 -5.55 -0.34
CA LYS A 48 18.91 -5.88 -1.30
C LYS A 48 20.28 -6.13 -0.64
N GLN A 49 20.64 -5.36 0.38
CA GLN A 49 21.94 -5.51 1.06
C GLN A 49 22.02 -6.76 1.93
N HIS A 50 20.90 -7.16 2.53
CA HIS A 50 20.87 -8.24 3.52
C HIS A 50 20.39 -9.57 2.93
N GLN A 51 19.60 -9.60 1.86
CA GLN A 51 19.01 -10.84 1.33
C GLN A 51 20.05 -11.90 0.93
N GLU A 52 21.24 -11.48 0.47
CA GLU A 52 22.33 -12.41 0.13
C GLU A 52 23.18 -12.82 1.34
N LYS A 53 23.24 -11.99 2.38
CA LYS A 53 24.15 -12.16 3.53
C LYS A 53 23.47 -12.77 4.76
N ASP A 54 22.19 -12.45 4.92
CA ASP A 54 21.32 -12.89 5.99
C ASP A 54 19.89 -13.09 5.44
N PRO A 55 19.60 -14.28 4.91
CA PRO A 55 18.27 -14.61 4.40
C PRO A 55 17.17 -14.52 5.48
N GLU A 56 17.52 -14.58 6.76
CA GLU A 56 16.58 -14.51 7.87
C GLU A 56 16.23 -13.10 8.31
N PHE A 57 16.93 -12.09 7.79
CA PHE A 57 16.70 -10.67 8.06
C PHE A 57 15.26 -10.24 7.76
N VAL A 58 14.65 -10.83 6.72
CA VAL A 58 13.28 -10.51 6.31
C VAL A 58 12.30 -11.51 6.91
N TRP A 59 11.33 -11.00 7.67
CA TRP A 59 10.18 -11.77 8.12
C TRP A 59 8.92 -11.31 7.38
N ARG A 60 8.08 -12.23 6.91
CA ARG A 60 6.81 -11.89 6.25
C ARG A 60 5.66 -12.30 7.16
N MET A 61 4.77 -11.36 7.45
CA MET A 61 3.52 -11.67 8.17
C MET A 61 2.61 -12.59 7.35
N HIS A 62 1.55 -13.10 7.97
CA HIS A 62 0.50 -13.79 7.22
C HIS A 62 -0.10 -12.84 6.16
N PRO A 63 -0.34 -13.30 4.92
CA PRO A 63 -0.91 -12.45 3.88
C PRO A 63 -2.26 -11.87 4.25
N PHE A 64 -2.46 -10.62 3.86
CA PHE A 64 -3.68 -9.84 4.03
C PHE A 64 -4.41 -9.73 2.69
N ALA A 65 -5.57 -10.37 2.55
CA ALA A 65 -6.41 -10.22 1.37
C ALA A 65 -7.18 -8.90 1.44
N PHE A 66 -6.95 -7.99 0.48
CA PHE A 66 -7.51 -6.65 0.51
C PHE A 66 -9.04 -6.65 0.35
N GLY A 67 -9.56 -7.39 -0.64
CA GLY A 67 -10.97 -7.40 -1.06
C GLY A 67 -11.95 -8.17 -0.16
N ASN A 68 -11.49 -8.79 0.93
CA ASN A 68 -12.36 -9.57 1.83
C ASN A 68 -13.10 -8.71 2.88
N PHE A 69 -12.91 -7.40 2.87
CA PHE A 69 -13.53 -6.49 3.84
C PHE A 69 -14.69 -5.73 3.18
N THR A 70 -15.93 -6.16 3.48
CA THR A 70 -17.18 -5.44 3.15
C THR A 70 -17.40 -4.21 4.05
N THR A 71 -16.52 -4.00 5.03
CA THR A 71 -16.53 -2.95 6.04
C THR A 71 -15.16 -2.26 6.07
N GLN A 72 -15.13 -0.94 6.32
CA GLN A 72 -13.91 -0.14 6.47
C GLN A 72 -12.81 -0.90 7.23
N TRP A 73 -11.59 -0.96 6.69
CA TRP A 73 -10.48 -1.63 7.36
C TRP A 73 -10.29 -1.10 8.78
N ASP A 74 -10.23 -2.00 9.76
CA ASP A 74 -9.83 -1.64 11.11
C ASP A 74 -8.31 -1.44 11.15
N TYR A 75 -7.90 -0.21 10.80
CA TYR A 75 -6.50 0.19 10.84
C TYR A 75 -5.89 0.02 12.24
N ARG A 76 -6.66 0.17 13.32
CA ARG A 76 -6.15 -0.03 14.68
C ARG A 76 -5.75 -1.47 14.90
N PHE A 77 -6.57 -2.41 14.42
CA PHE A 77 -6.24 -3.83 14.46
C PHE A 77 -4.99 -4.14 13.63
N ILE A 78 -4.93 -3.65 12.38
CA ILE A 78 -3.77 -3.86 11.49
C ILE A 78 -2.48 -3.35 12.13
N PHE A 79 -2.48 -2.12 12.66
CA PHE A 79 -1.28 -1.53 13.26
C PHE A 79 -0.86 -2.25 14.53
N LYS A 80 -1.83 -2.66 15.37
CA LYS A 80 -1.55 -3.44 16.58
C LYS A 80 -0.91 -4.78 16.24
N GLN A 81 -1.45 -5.49 15.24
CA GLN A 81 -0.90 -6.77 14.78
C GLN A 81 0.52 -6.60 14.24
N TYR A 82 0.75 -5.60 13.39
CA TYR A 82 2.08 -5.34 12.84
C TYR A 82 3.11 -5.00 13.95
N ARG A 83 2.77 -4.09 14.87
CA ARG A 83 3.67 -3.70 15.97
C ARG A 83 4.02 -4.89 16.85
N SER A 84 3.04 -5.73 17.20
CA SER A 84 3.31 -6.95 17.97
C SER A 84 4.30 -7.89 17.29
N GLN A 85 4.31 -7.96 15.95
CA GLN A 85 5.29 -8.76 15.21
C GLN A 85 6.67 -8.11 15.22
N VAL A 86 6.75 -6.79 15.05
CA VAL A 86 8.03 -6.05 15.14
C VAL A 86 8.65 -6.21 16.54
N ASP A 87 7.86 -6.06 17.59
CA ASP A 87 8.29 -6.18 18.98
C ASP A 87 8.81 -7.60 19.30
N GLN A 88 8.24 -8.63 18.67
CA GLN A 88 8.70 -10.02 18.82
C GLN A 88 10.15 -10.23 18.34
N PHE A 89 10.61 -9.44 17.36
CA PHE A 89 11.95 -9.55 16.80
C PHE A 89 12.93 -8.51 17.33
N ASP A 90 12.52 -7.65 18.26
CA ASP A 90 13.34 -6.58 18.86
C ASP A 90 14.11 -5.74 17.81
N GLY A 91 13.48 -5.52 16.65
CA GLY A 91 14.08 -4.77 15.53
C GLY A 91 15.20 -5.49 14.76
N HIS A 92 15.55 -6.73 15.09
CA HIS A 92 16.56 -7.51 14.36
C HIS A 92 16.08 -7.96 12.98
N LYS A 93 14.76 -8.05 12.78
CA LYS A 93 14.16 -8.43 11.50
C LYS A 93 13.36 -7.29 10.90
N LEU A 94 13.46 -7.16 9.57
CA LEU A 94 12.54 -6.35 8.80
C LEU A 94 11.25 -7.14 8.57
N VAL A 95 10.21 -6.79 9.33
CA VAL A 95 8.87 -7.37 9.20
C VAL A 95 8.15 -6.74 8.01
N LEU A 96 7.76 -7.53 7.02
CA LEU A 96 7.02 -7.11 5.83
C LEU A 96 5.56 -7.50 5.95
N PHE A 97 4.67 -6.59 5.56
CA PHE A 97 3.22 -6.77 5.56
C PHE A 97 2.74 -7.17 4.15
N PRO A 98 2.36 -8.44 3.90
CA PRO A 98 1.96 -8.87 2.57
C PRO A 98 0.51 -8.53 2.28
N VAL A 99 0.25 -7.88 1.15
CA VAL A 99 -1.10 -7.50 0.69
C VAL A 99 -1.39 -8.22 -0.61
N LEU A 100 -2.52 -8.91 -0.68
CA LEU A 100 -2.99 -9.59 -1.87
C LEU A 100 -4.16 -8.79 -2.45
N PHE A 101 -3.95 -8.24 -3.65
CA PHE A 101 -4.98 -7.52 -4.41
C PHE A 101 -5.65 -8.46 -5.41
N GLU A 102 -6.94 -8.24 -5.64
CA GLU A 102 -7.77 -8.94 -6.61
C GLU A 102 -8.20 -7.99 -7.74
N PRO A 103 -8.51 -8.51 -8.96
CA PRO A 103 -8.91 -7.66 -10.09
C PRO A 103 -10.14 -6.78 -9.84
N LYS A 104 -10.98 -7.17 -8.87
CA LYS A 104 -12.21 -6.46 -8.51
C LYS A 104 -11.97 -5.29 -7.54
N ASP A 105 -10.77 -5.17 -6.99
CA ASP A 105 -10.46 -4.16 -5.98
C ASP A 105 -10.47 -2.76 -6.57
N ASN A 106 -10.85 -1.77 -5.76
CA ASN A 106 -10.85 -0.38 -6.21
C ASN A 106 -9.43 0.21 -6.11
N LEU A 107 -8.85 0.61 -7.25
CA LEU A 107 -7.48 1.08 -7.33
C LEU A 107 -7.18 2.35 -6.51
N VAL A 108 -8.13 3.31 -6.47
CA VAL A 108 -8.01 4.53 -5.65
C VAL A 108 -7.94 4.17 -4.17
N THR A 109 -8.82 3.27 -3.75
CA THR A 109 -8.90 2.84 -2.36
C THR A 109 -7.68 2.01 -1.97
N ALA A 110 -7.20 1.14 -2.86
CA ALA A 110 -5.95 0.39 -2.69
C ALA A 110 -4.74 1.34 -2.50
N ARG A 111 -4.67 2.41 -3.30
CA ARG A 111 -3.60 3.42 -3.14
C ARG A 111 -3.69 4.15 -1.80
N GLN A 112 -4.88 4.58 -1.40
CA GLN A 112 -5.09 5.23 -0.10
C GLN A 112 -4.73 4.32 1.08
N PHE A 113 -5.07 3.04 0.98
CA PHE A 113 -4.69 2.03 1.96
C PHE A 113 -3.17 1.92 2.06
N LEU A 114 -2.46 1.74 0.94
CA LEU A 114 -1.00 1.65 0.93
C LEU A 114 -0.32 2.92 1.44
N LEU A 115 -0.83 4.11 1.08
CA LEU A 115 -0.34 5.38 1.62
C LEU A 115 -0.49 5.45 3.14
N THR A 116 -1.62 4.97 3.67
CA THR A 116 -1.87 4.94 5.11
C THR A 116 -0.89 4.00 5.82
N LEU A 117 -0.66 2.80 5.27
CA LEU A 117 0.34 1.87 5.82
C LEU A 117 1.75 2.46 5.81
N ALA A 118 2.13 3.11 4.70
CA ALA A 118 3.46 3.68 4.56
C ALA A 118 3.72 4.86 5.51
N LYS A 119 2.69 5.68 5.78
CA LYS A 119 2.73 6.74 6.81
C LYS A 119 2.96 6.17 8.20
N GLU A 120 2.35 5.03 8.50
CA GLU A 120 2.56 4.28 9.75
C GLU A 120 3.85 3.43 9.76
N GLN A 121 4.73 3.65 8.78
CA GLN A 121 6.04 3.00 8.67
C GLN A 121 5.95 1.47 8.51
N ILE A 122 4.89 1.00 7.85
CA ILE A 122 4.69 -0.43 7.56
C ILE A 122 5.20 -0.72 6.14
N PRO A 123 6.29 -1.50 5.98
CA PRO A 123 6.81 -1.90 4.69
C PRO A 123 5.90 -2.97 4.08
N VAL A 124 5.34 -2.66 2.92
CA VAL A 124 4.41 -3.56 2.23
C VAL A 124 5.12 -4.39 1.17
N VAL A 125 4.76 -5.66 1.06
CA VAL A 125 4.96 -6.46 -0.16
C VAL A 125 3.61 -6.79 -0.75
N ALA A 126 3.48 -6.84 -2.07
CA ALA A 126 2.16 -6.98 -2.69
C ALA A 126 2.14 -8.00 -3.81
N LYS A 127 1.02 -8.72 -3.93
CA LYS A 127 0.68 -9.45 -5.14
C LYS A 127 -0.32 -8.62 -5.94
N PHE A 128 0.05 -8.23 -7.15
CA PHE A 128 -0.83 -7.46 -8.03
C PHE A 128 -1.61 -8.40 -8.97
N PRO A 129 -2.91 -8.14 -9.20
CA PRO A 129 -3.72 -8.96 -10.10
C PRO A 129 -3.37 -8.73 -11.58
N ASP A 130 -2.86 -7.54 -11.91
CA ASP A 130 -2.55 -7.13 -13.27
C ASP A 130 -1.52 -6.00 -13.31
N LYS A 131 -1.14 -5.62 -14.55
CA LYS A 131 -0.18 -4.54 -14.79
C LYS A 131 -0.73 -3.16 -14.44
N GLU A 132 -2.05 -2.96 -14.42
CA GLU A 132 -2.64 -1.67 -14.08
C GLU A 132 -2.42 -1.37 -12.59
N PHE A 133 -2.70 -2.35 -11.73
CA PHE A 133 -2.39 -2.29 -10.31
C PHE A 133 -0.90 -2.08 -10.07
N ALA A 134 -0.05 -2.90 -10.70
CA ALA A 134 1.39 -2.79 -10.55
C ALA A 134 1.89 -1.38 -10.93
N ASN A 135 1.47 -0.85 -12.09
CA ASN A 135 1.89 0.47 -12.55
C ASN A 135 1.48 1.60 -11.59
N ASN A 136 0.33 1.47 -10.93
CA ASN A 136 -0.24 2.51 -10.08
C ASN A 136 0.19 2.46 -8.61
N LEU A 137 0.59 1.29 -8.12
CA LEU A 137 0.81 1.05 -6.70
C LEU A 137 2.25 0.66 -6.35
N CYS A 138 3.08 0.27 -7.32
CA CYS A 138 4.44 -0.24 -7.07
C CYS A 138 5.39 0.76 -6.39
N ASP A 139 5.12 2.07 -6.48
CA ASP A 139 5.88 3.11 -5.78
C ASP A 139 5.69 3.02 -4.26
N LEU A 140 4.59 2.42 -3.80
CA LEU A 140 4.24 2.27 -2.38
C LEU A 140 4.59 0.89 -1.80
N VAL A 141 5.19 0.02 -2.61
CA VAL A 141 5.48 -1.37 -2.25
C VAL A 141 6.98 -1.61 -2.33
N VAL A 142 7.51 -2.36 -1.36
CA VAL A 142 8.93 -2.68 -1.25
C VAL A 142 9.33 -3.81 -2.21
N HIS A 143 8.47 -4.83 -2.35
CA HIS A 143 8.70 -5.95 -3.25
C HIS A 143 7.37 -6.55 -3.73
N GLU A 144 7.34 -7.01 -4.99
CA GLU A 144 6.19 -7.74 -5.54
C GLU A 144 6.33 -9.23 -5.21
N ILE A 145 5.21 -9.87 -4.86
CA ILE A 145 5.13 -11.32 -4.61
C ILE A 145 4.76 -11.98 -5.93
N GLU A 146 5.53 -13.00 -6.33
CA GLU A 146 5.23 -13.83 -7.50
C GLU A 146 3.91 -14.64 -7.36
#